data_AF-A0A6N7GCP4-F1
#
_entry.id   AF-A0A6N7GCP4-F1
#
_cell.length_a   1.000
_cell.length_b   1.000
_cell.length_c   1.000
_cell.angle_alpha   90.00
_cell.angle_beta   90.00
_cell.angle_gamma   90.00
#
_symmetry.space_group_name_H-M   'P 1'
#
loop_
_entity.id
_entity.type
_entity.pdbx_description
1 polymer ?
#
loop_
_entity_poly.entity_id
_entity_poly.type
_entity_poly.pdbx_seq_one_letter_code
_entity_poly.pdbx_strand_id
1 'polypeptide(L)'
;MKAFLIRFWSAAVSLAGIAGLYIGAVAIDQAAAFWIVMAIALVVGGGPPVARKTLEWVSRIRTYRSLLARVAQAEISVEELRGSLAAASKEARDKWEAGIKEGYARIRGMLLALEGEPPPLVAIGEADGAVVLIARRLHGNEVGARYRVVDEYARETKGVVEAHEIDDESGTVLLRCVEALAEPFWRHLLFRAPFDTSPPWGVVLARCEYDIGPSTQPIEEPAAPISRITSPEVRE
;
A
#
# COMPACT_ATOMS: atom_id res chain seq x y z
N MET A 1 -23.04 51.44 41.29
CA MET A 1 -22.97 52.00 42.66
C MET A 1 -23.52 51.05 43.73
N LYS A 2 -24.76 50.52 43.62
CA LYS A 2 -25.33 49.54 44.59
C LYS A 2 -24.44 48.30 44.85
N ALA A 3 -23.85 47.72 43.80
CA ALA A 3 -22.96 46.56 43.93
C ALA A 3 -21.66 46.86 44.71
N PHE A 4 -21.18 48.10 44.69
CA PHE A 4 -19.99 48.52 45.43
C PHE A 4 -20.32 48.70 46.92
N LEU A 5 -21.49 49.28 47.23
CA LEU A 5 -21.94 49.49 48.61
C LEU A 5 -22.17 48.16 49.35
N ILE A 6 -22.76 47.17 48.66
CA ILE A 6 -22.98 45.83 49.21
C ILE A 6 -21.64 45.14 49.50
N ARG A 7 -20.67 45.23 48.58
CA ARG A 7 -19.33 44.65 48.77
C ARG A 7 -18.56 45.33 49.92
N PHE A 8 -18.70 46.65 50.06
CA PHE A 8 -18.08 47.41 51.14
C PHE A 8 -18.67 47.02 52.50
N TRP A 9 -19.99 46.96 52.62
CA TRP A 9 -20.65 46.55 53.87
C TRP A 9 -20.36 45.10 54.24
N SER A 10 -20.34 44.18 53.28
CA SER A 10 -19.94 42.79 53.55
C SER A 10 -18.49 42.68 54.03
N ALA A 11 -17.59 43.52 53.49
CA ALA A 11 -16.19 43.58 53.92
C ALA A 11 -16.06 44.21 55.31
N ALA A 12 -16.80 45.28 55.61
CA ALA A 12 -16.79 45.92 56.92
C ALA A 12 -17.32 45.00 58.02
N VAL A 13 -18.43 44.28 57.75
CA VAL A 13 -19.01 43.31 58.69
C VAL A 13 -18.11 42.10 58.89
N SER A 14 -17.43 41.61 57.83
CA SER A 14 -16.46 40.52 58.01
C SER A 14 -15.24 40.98 58.81
N LEU A 15 -14.74 42.20 58.59
CA LEU A 15 -13.60 42.75 59.31
C LEU A 15 -13.92 42.98 60.80
N ALA A 16 -15.12 43.48 61.10
CA ALA A 16 -15.61 43.61 62.47
C ALA A 16 -15.81 42.25 63.16
N GLY A 17 -16.30 41.24 62.44
CA GLY A 17 -16.41 39.87 62.93
C GLY A 17 -15.05 39.24 63.24
N ILE A 18 -14.05 39.45 62.37
CA ILE A 18 -12.67 38.97 62.56
C ILE A 18 -12.02 39.68 63.76
N ALA A 19 -12.21 41.00 63.90
CA ALA A 19 -11.71 41.74 65.05
C ALA A 19 -12.35 41.28 66.37
N GLY A 20 -13.65 41.01 66.37
CA GLY A 20 -14.36 40.45 67.54
C GLY A 20 -13.90 39.04 67.90
N LEU A 21 -13.69 38.18 66.90
CA LEU A 21 -13.13 36.83 67.09
C LEU A 21 -11.69 36.86 67.59
N TYR A 22 -10.88 37.82 67.13
CA TYR A 22 -9.50 37.99 67.57
C TYR A 22 -9.43 38.40 69.05
N ILE A 23 -10.24 39.37 69.47
CA ILE A 23 -10.32 39.81 70.88
C ILE A 23 -10.83 38.66 71.77
N GLY A 24 -11.81 37.88 71.31
CA GLY A 24 -12.30 36.70 72.03
C GLY A 24 -11.28 35.55 72.12
N ALA A 25 -10.46 35.34 71.08
CA ALA A 25 -9.45 34.28 71.04
C ALA A 25 -8.23 34.58 71.93
N VAL A 26 -7.82 35.85 72.01
CA VAL A 26 -6.73 36.30 72.91
C VAL A 26 -7.10 36.11 74.38
N ALA A 27 -8.39 36.15 74.73
CA ALA A 27 -8.86 35.94 76.10
C ALA A 27 -8.84 34.47 76.56
N ILE A 28 -8.69 33.49 75.65
CA ILE A 28 -8.87 32.04 75.95
C ILE A 28 -7.62 31.21 75.56
N ASP A 29 -6.50 31.84 75.20
CA ASP A 29 -5.24 31.15 74.81
C ASP A 29 -5.39 30.21 73.60
N GLN A 30 -6.41 30.40 72.75
CA GLN A 30 -6.73 29.56 71.58
C GLN A 30 -6.35 30.21 70.24
N ALA A 31 -5.13 30.77 70.16
CA ALA A 31 -4.62 31.40 68.93
C ALA A 31 -4.64 30.45 67.71
N ALA A 32 -4.46 29.14 67.93
CA ALA A 32 -4.49 28.13 66.86
C ALA A 32 -5.87 28.04 66.18
N ALA A 33 -6.97 28.07 66.95
CA ALA A 33 -8.32 27.98 66.41
C ALA A 33 -8.66 29.20 65.54
N PHE A 34 -8.21 30.39 65.94
CA PHE A 34 -8.39 31.63 65.17
C PHE A 34 -7.71 31.54 63.79
N TRP A 35 -6.44 31.09 63.74
CA TRP A 35 -5.73 30.94 62.47
C TRP A 35 -6.35 29.89 61.55
N ILE A 36 -6.87 28.78 62.12
CA ILE A 36 -7.58 27.75 61.34
C ILE A 36 -8.86 28.33 60.71
N VAL A 37 -9.67 29.07 61.46
CA VAL A 37 -10.91 29.68 60.95
C VAL A 37 -10.60 30.75 59.90
N MET A 38 -9.58 31.58 60.11
CA MET A 38 -9.10 32.56 59.13
C MET A 38 -8.63 31.89 57.82
N ALA A 39 -7.87 30.80 57.91
CA ALA A 39 -7.43 30.05 56.74
C ALA A 39 -8.62 29.45 55.98
N ILE A 40 -9.61 28.88 56.68
CA ILE A 40 -10.84 28.36 56.06
C ILE A 40 -11.64 29.49 55.40
N ALA A 41 -11.80 30.64 56.07
CA ALA A 41 -12.53 31.79 55.52
C ALA A 41 -11.86 32.35 54.26
N LEU A 42 -10.53 32.39 54.22
CA LEU A 42 -9.77 32.79 53.03
C LEU A 42 -10.01 31.82 51.86
N VAL A 43 -10.02 30.51 52.13
CA VAL A 43 -10.28 29.48 51.12
C VAL A 43 -11.73 29.54 50.61
N VAL A 44 -12.71 29.74 51.49
CA VAL A 44 -14.13 29.81 51.11
C VAL A 44 -14.46 31.13 50.40
N GLY A 45 -13.89 32.26 50.86
CA GLY A 45 -14.16 33.59 50.30
C GLY A 45 -13.37 33.92 49.04
N GLY A 46 -12.11 33.49 48.95
CA GLY A 46 -11.22 33.70 47.80
C GLY A 46 -11.21 32.54 46.79
N GLY A 47 -11.67 31.35 47.19
CA GLY A 47 -11.64 30.13 46.39
C GLY A 47 -12.45 30.19 45.09
N PRO A 48 -13.72 30.66 45.06
CA PRO A 48 -14.55 30.56 43.86
C PRO A 48 -14.01 31.26 42.60
N PRO A 49 -13.50 32.51 42.65
CA PRO A 49 -12.97 33.18 41.45
C PRO A 49 -11.62 32.61 41.00
N VAL A 50 -10.76 32.16 41.92
CA VAL A 50 -9.48 31.54 41.60
C VAL A 50 -9.69 30.13 41.03
N ALA A 51 -10.60 29.35 41.63
CA ALA A 51 -10.96 28.01 41.20
C ALA A 51 -11.50 27.98 39.75
N ARG A 52 -12.30 28.98 39.35
CA ARG A 52 -12.81 29.08 37.97
C ARG A 52 -11.68 29.30 36.96
N LYS A 53 -10.74 30.22 37.24
CA LYS A 53 -9.58 30.45 36.35
C LYS A 53 -8.67 29.23 36.28
N THR A 54 -8.46 28.52 37.39
CA THR A 54 -7.65 27.30 37.39
C THR A 54 -8.34 26.17 36.62
N LEU A 55 -9.67 26.04 36.71
CA LEU A 55 -10.43 25.05 35.94
C LEU A 55 -10.35 25.30 34.43
N GLU A 56 -10.41 26.56 33.98
CA GLU A 56 -10.21 26.94 32.57
C GLU A 56 -8.79 26.66 32.09
N TRP A 57 -7.78 26.90 32.93
CA TRP A 57 -6.39 26.55 32.62
C TRP A 57 -6.19 25.04 32.51
N VAL A 58 -6.74 24.26 33.44
CA VAL A 58 -6.67 22.79 33.43
C VAL A 58 -7.39 22.22 32.22
N SER A 59 -8.56 22.77 31.86
CA SER A 59 -9.28 22.32 30.67
C SER A 59 -8.49 22.64 29.39
N ARG A 60 -7.85 23.82 29.30
CA ARG A 60 -6.98 24.20 28.18
C ARG A 60 -5.76 23.28 28.04
N ILE A 61 -5.14 22.89 29.15
CA ILE A 61 -4.03 21.90 29.18
C ILE A 61 -4.53 20.52 28.74
N ARG A 62 -5.73 20.11 29.15
CA ARG A 62 -6.32 18.83 28.73
C ARG A 62 -6.61 18.80 27.23
N THR A 63 -7.11 19.91 26.67
CA THR A 63 -7.34 20.07 25.21
C THR A 63 -6.03 20.11 24.43
N TYR A 64 -4.95 20.65 25.01
CA TYR A 64 -3.64 20.65 24.36
C TYR A 64 -3.11 19.23 24.12
N ARG A 65 -3.32 18.30 25.05
CA ARG A 65 -2.95 16.89 24.87
C ARG A 65 -3.68 16.23 23.70
N SER A 66 -4.96 16.52 23.51
CA SER A 66 -5.72 15.94 22.39
C SER A 66 -5.31 16.53 21.05
N LEU A 67 -4.92 17.81 21.01
CA LEU A 67 -4.35 18.43 19.81
C LEU A 67 -2.99 17.83 19.44
N LEU A 68 -2.09 17.63 20.42
CA LEU A 68 -0.81 16.95 20.19
C LEU A 68 -1.01 15.52 19.68
N ALA A 69 -1.95 14.77 20.26
CA ALA A 69 -2.26 13.43 19.79
C ALA A 69 -2.78 13.41 18.35
N ARG A 70 -3.59 14.40 17.95
CA ARG A 70 -4.07 14.54 16.55
C ARG A 70 -2.95 14.89 15.58
N VAL A 71 -2.02 15.78 15.97
CA VAL A 71 -0.85 16.12 15.15
C VAL A 71 0.05 14.90 14.96
N ALA A 72 0.36 14.19 16.05
CA ALA A 72 1.14 12.96 15.97
C ALA A 72 0.46 11.90 15.08
N GLN A 73 -0.86 11.71 15.20
CA GLN A 73 -1.60 10.79 14.35
C GLN A 73 -1.58 11.22 12.87
N ALA A 74 -1.71 12.52 12.59
CA ALA A 74 -1.63 13.05 11.25
C ALA A 74 -0.23 12.86 10.64
N GLU A 75 0.83 13.11 11.42
CA GLU A 75 2.22 12.85 10.99
C GLU A 75 2.45 11.37 10.68
N ILE A 76 1.97 10.46 11.53
CA ILE A 76 2.04 9.00 11.29
C ILE A 76 1.31 8.65 9.99
N SER A 77 0.09 9.17 9.78
CA SER A 77 -0.67 8.90 8.55
C SER A 77 -0.01 9.46 7.29
N VAL A 78 0.65 10.62 7.37
CA VAL A 78 1.38 11.21 6.24
C VAL A 78 2.59 10.36 5.91
N GLU A 79 3.31 9.86 6.90
CA GLU A 79 4.46 8.99 6.70
C GLU A 79 4.04 7.62 6.13
N GLU A 80 2.95 7.03 6.62
CA GLU A 80 2.38 5.79 6.10
C GLU A 80 1.91 5.95 4.63
N LEU A 81 1.24 7.05 4.31
CA LEU A 81 0.81 7.36 2.94
C LEU A 81 2.01 7.61 2.01
N ARG A 82 3.07 8.26 2.49
CA ARG A 82 4.32 8.43 1.73
C ARG A 82 5.00 7.10 1.49
N GLY A 83 5.06 6.23 2.50
CA GLY A 83 5.60 4.89 2.38
C GLY A 83 4.85 4.05 1.36
N SER A 84 3.52 4.05 1.41
CA SER A 84 2.68 3.30 0.46
C SER A 84 2.77 3.86 -0.97
N LEU A 85 2.81 5.19 -1.14
CA LEU A 85 3.03 5.82 -2.45
C LEU A 85 4.40 5.44 -3.02
N ALA A 86 5.47 5.51 -2.21
CA ALA A 86 6.80 5.11 -2.65
C ALA A 86 6.83 3.63 -3.08
N ALA A 87 6.23 2.73 -2.30
CA ALA A 87 6.14 1.32 -2.64
C ALA A 87 5.37 1.07 -3.94
N ALA A 88 4.18 1.67 -4.08
CA ALA A 88 3.36 1.56 -5.29
C ALA A 88 4.07 2.15 -6.52
N SER A 89 4.80 3.26 -6.36
CA SER A 89 5.56 3.88 -7.44
C SER A 89 6.72 3.00 -7.91
N LYS A 90 7.37 2.30 -6.99
CA LYS A 90 8.44 1.35 -7.30
C LYS A 90 7.88 0.13 -8.01
N GLU A 91 6.81 -0.45 -7.49
CA GLU A 91 6.12 -1.58 -8.13
C GLU A 91 5.64 -1.24 -9.54
N ALA A 92 5.10 -0.04 -9.75
CA ALA A 92 4.68 0.43 -11.07
C ALA A 92 5.86 0.56 -12.04
N ARG A 93 7.01 1.08 -11.59
CA ARG A 93 8.23 1.14 -12.40
C ARG A 93 8.76 -0.24 -12.74
N ASP A 94 8.82 -1.14 -11.77
CA ASP A 94 9.32 -2.50 -11.96
C ASP A 94 8.43 -3.26 -12.98
N LYS A 95 7.10 -3.12 -12.88
CA LYS A 95 6.15 -3.68 -13.86
C LYS A 95 6.29 -3.06 -15.24
N TRP A 96 6.51 -1.75 -15.31
CA TRP A 96 6.70 -1.05 -16.57
C TRP A 96 7.99 -1.48 -17.29
N GLU A 97 9.10 -1.56 -16.56
CA GLU A 97 10.38 -2.05 -17.11
C GLU A 97 10.30 -3.52 -17.55
N ALA A 98 9.64 -4.37 -16.75
CA ALA A 98 9.40 -5.77 -17.11
C ALA A 98 8.54 -5.87 -18.38
N GLY A 99 7.47 -5.08 -18.47
CA GLY A 99 6.60 -5.02 -19.65
C GLY A 99 7.34 -4.57 -20.91
N ILE A 100 8.23 -3.58 -20.80
CA ILE A 100 9.07 -3.13 -21.92
C ILE A 100 10.01 -4.25 -22.36
N LYS A 101 10.72 -4.90 -21.43
CA LYS A 101 11.64 -6.00 -21.74
C LYS A 101 10.92 -7.15 -22.42
N GLU A 102 9.74 -7.52 -21.93
CA GLU A 102 8.91 -8.56 -22.54
C GLU A 102 8.39 -8.15 -23.92
N GLY A 103 8.00 -6.88 -24.11
CA GLY A 103 7.64 -6.34 -25.42
C GLY A 103 8.78 -6.44 -26.44
N TYR A 104 10.01 -6.08 -26.04
CA TYR A 104 11.19 -6.25 -26.90
C TYR A 104 11.50 -7.73 -27.19
N ALA A 105 11.42 -8.60 -26.19
CA ALA A 105 11.62 -10.04 -26.36
C ALA A 105 10.57 -10.63 -27.32
N ARG A 106 9.32 -10.20 -27.20
CA ARG A 106 8.21 -10.58 -28.06
C ARG A 106 8.44 -10.21 -29.53
N ILE A 107 8.81 -8.95 -29.79
CA ILE A 107 9.09 -8.46 -31.15
C ILE A 107 10.31 -9.18 -31.73
N ARG A 108 11.40 -9.26 -30.97
CA ARG A 108 12.63 -9.92 -31.40
C ARG A 108 12.39 -11.39 -31.71
N GLY A 109 11.70 -12.10 -30.82
CA GLY A 109 11.42 -13.52 -30.99
C GLY A 109 10.49 -13.81 -32.16
N MET A 110 9.54 -12.90 -32.44
CA MET A 110 8.74 -12.95 -33.67
C MET A 110 9.60 -12.78 -34.91
N LEU A 111 10.47 -11.77 -34.95
CA LEU A 111 11.36 -11.52 -36.10
C LEU A 111 12.27 -12.73 -36.39
N LEU A 112 12.87 -13.31 -35.35
CA LEU A 112 13.69 -14.51 -35.48
C LEU A 112 12.89 -15.71 -36.01
N ALA A 113 11.63 -15.88 -35.56
CA ALA A 113 10.76 -16.94 -36.06
C ALA A 113 10.32 -16.74 -37.52
N LEU A 114 10.36 -15.51 -38.04
CA LEU A 114 10.06 -15.20 -39.45
C LEU A 114 11.23 -15.52 -40.38
N GLU A 115 12.47 -15.43 -39.90
CA GLU A 115 13.67 -15.72 -40.70
C GLU A 115 13.78 -17.19 -41.10
N GLY A 116 13.17 -18.10 -40.34
CA GLY A 116 13.23 -19.55 -40.56
C GLY A 116 11.87 -20.24 -40.72
N GLU A 117 11.92 -21.52 -41.06
CA GLU A 117 10.77 -22.44 -40.92
C GLU A 117 10.66 -22.90 -39.46
N PRO A 118 9.44 -23.10 -38.92
CA PRO A 118 9.29 -23.63 -37.57
C PRO A 118 9.94 -25.02 -37.43
N PRO A 119 10.77 -25.24 -36.40
CA PRO A 119 11.42 -26.53 -36.20
C PRO A 119 10.39 -27.60 -35.81
N PRO A 120 10.50 -28.85 -36.31
CA PRO A 120 9.55 -29.90 -35.96
C PRO A 120 9.80 -30.39 -34.53
N LEU A 121 8.72 -30.61 -33.78
CA LEU A 121 8.79 -31.18 -32.43
C LEU A 121 9.24 -32.64 -32.48
N VAL A 122 10.23 -32.97 -31.64
CA VAL A 122 10.81 -34.31 -31.56
C VAL A 122 10.47 -34.97 -30.24
N ALA A 123 10.47 -34.21 -29.15
CA ALA A 123 10.21 -34.74 -27.82
C ALA A 123 9.67 -33.67 -26.86
N ILE A 124 9.24 -34.12 -25.69
CA ILE A 124 8.96 -33.30 -24.52
C ILE A 124 9.86 -33.74 -23.37
N GLY A 125 10.22 -32.79 -22.50
CA GLY A 125 11.01 -33.03 -21.31
C GLY A 125 10.59 -32.14 -20.15
N GLU A 126 11.24 -32.34 -19.02
CA GLU A 126 11.10 -31.50 -17.83
C GLU A 126 12.46 -30.93 -17.47
N ALA A 127 12.52 -29.62 -17.24
CA ALA A 127 13.68 -28.93 -16.70
C ALA A 127 13.21 -27.90 -15.66
N ASP A 128 13.84 -27.88 -14.49
CA ASP A 128 13.52 -26.95 -13.40
C ASP A 128 12.04 -26.92 -12.98
N GLY A 129 11.36 -28.07 -13.04
CA GLY A 129 9.93 -28.18 -12.71
C GLY A 129 8.99 -27.59 -13.76
N ALA A 130 9.48 -27.30 -14.97
CA ALA A 130 8.70 -26.80 -16.09
C ALA A 130 8.81 -27.70 -17.32
N VAL A 131 7.78 -27.69 -18.15
CA VAL A 131 7.78 -28.40 -19.44
C VAL A 131 8.73 -27.70 -20.40
N VAL A 132 9.62 -28.47 -21.00
CA VAL A 132 10.46 -28.07 -22.13
C VAL A 132 10.02 -28.88 -23.34
N LEU A 133 9.75 -28.19 -24.45
CA LEU A 133 9.54 -28.85 -25.73
C LEU A 133 10.89 -28.95 -26.45
N ILE A 134 11.19 -30.10 -27.03
CA ILE A 134 12.46 -30.35 -27.73
C ILE A 134 12.14 -30.44 -29.22
N ALA A 135 12.72 -29.54 -30.01
CA ALA A 135 12.53 -29.50 -31.45
C ALA A 135 13.84 -29.77 -32.19
N ARG A 136 13.75 -30.30 -33.42
CA ARG A 136 14.93 -30.50 -34.27
C ARG A 136 15.35 -29.15 -34.82
N ARG A 137 16.62 -28.79 -34.62
CA ARG A 137 17.19 -27.58 -35.18
C ARG A 137 17.14 -27.62 -36.71
N LEU A 138 16.65 -26.55 -37.34
CA LEU A 138 16.63 -26.42 -38.79
C LEU A 138 17.65 -25.39 -39.28
N HIS A 139 17.80 -24.28 -38.56
CA HIS A 139 18.64 -23.15 -38.93
C HIS A 139 19.75 -22.90 -37.90
N GLY A 140 20.53 -21.84 -38.11
CA GLY A 140 21.66 -21.45 -37.28
C GLY A 140 21.27 -21.10 -35.84
N ASN A 141 21.38 -19.83 -35.46
CA ASN A 141 21.07 -19.40 -34.10
C ASN A 141 19.57 -19.10 -33.96
N GLU A 142 18.81 -20.06 -33.42
CA GLU A 142 17.37 -19.91 -33.17
C GLU A 142 17.08 -19.40 -31.74
N VAL A 143 18.09 -19.12 -30.91
CA VAL A 143 17.89 -18.69 -29.51
C VAL A 143 17.14 -17.36 -29.46
N GLY A 144 16.07 -17.34 -28.65
CA GLY A 144 15.14 -16.23 -28.50
C GLY A 144 14.01 -16.22 -29.53
N ALA A 145 14.01 -17.12 -30.53
CA ALA A 145 12.89 -17.26 -31.45
C ALA A 145 11.65 -17.76 -30.71
N ARG A 146 10.49 -17.15 -31.01
CA ARG A 146 9.21 -17.48 -30.38
C ARG A 146 8.26 -18.14 -31.38
N TYR A 147 7.73 -19.30 -30.99
CA TYR A 147 6.82 -20.09 -31.81
C TYR A 147 5.49 -20.29 -31.09
N ARG A 148 4.40 -20.31 -31.86
CA ARG A 148 3.08 -20.73 -31.36
C ARG A 148 3.03 -22.24 -31.34
N VAL A 149 2.53 -22.79 -30.23
CA VAL A 149 2.18 -24.21 -30.13
C VAL A 149 0.74 -24.34 -30.57
N VAL A 150 0.50 -24.98 -31.72
CA VAL A 150 -0.82 -25.08 -32.34
C VAL A 150 -1.22 -26.54 -32.43
N ASP A 151 -2.45 -26.84 -32.04
CA ASP A 151 -3.10 -28.10 -32.33
C ASP A 151 -3.64 -28.04 -33.77
N GLU A 152 -3.05 -28.81 -34.69
CA GLU A 152 -3.40 -28.81 -36.11
C GLU A 152 -4.86 -29.18 -36.36
N TYR A 153 -5.41 -30.09 -35.55
CA TYR A 153 -6.78 -30.58 -35.71
C TYR A 153 -7.78 -29.58 -35.18
N ALA A 154 -7.54 -29.03 -33.98
CA ALA A 154 -8.42 -28.05 -33.37
C ALA A 154 -8.23 -26.62 -33.92
N ARG A 155 -7.12 -26.36 -34.62
CA ARG A 155 -6.65 -25.02 -35.01
C ARG A 155 -6.57 -24.06 -33.83
N GLU A 156 -6.27 -24.59 -32.65
CA GLU A 156 -6.23 -23.83 -31.40
C GLU A 156 -4.77 -23.60 -30.98
N THR A 157 -4.44 -22.35 -30.62
CA THR A 157 -3.12 -22.04 -30.07
C THR A 157 -3.11 -22.39 -28.58
N LYS A 158 -2.31 -23.38 -28.19
CA LYS A 158 -2.16 -23.82 -26.80
C LYS A 158 -1.22 -22.94 -26.00
N GLY A 159 -0.28 -22.25 -26.65
CA GLY A 159 0.64 -21.34 -25.99
C GLY A 159 1.74 -20.82 -26.91
N VAL A 160 2.68 -20.09 -26.32
CA VAL A 160 3.90 -19.58 -26.97
C VAL A 160 5.12 -20.15 -26.26
N VAL A 161 6.06 -20.65 -27.05
CA VAL A 161 7.35 -21.15 -26.57
C VAL A 161 8.49 -20.33 -27.15
N GLU A 162 9.58 -20.20 -26.38
CA GLU A 162 10.80 -19.51 -26.77
C GLU A 162 11.97 -20.48 -26.75
N ALA A 163 12.78 -20.45 -27.81
CA ALA A 163 14.04 -21.18 -27.87
C ALA A 163 15.03 -20.61 -26.84
N HIS A 164 15.30 -21.40 -25.81
CA HIS A 164 16.15 -20.98 -24.71
C HIS A 164 17.60 -21.41 -24.90
N GLU A 165 17.79 -22.65 -25.36
CA GLU A 165 19.10 -23.29 -25.43
C GLU A 165 19.17 -24.17 -26.68
N ILE A 166 20.37 -24.25 -27.26
CA ILE A 166 20.66 -25.13 -28.39
C ILE A 166 21.61 -26.20 -27.87
N ASP A 167 21.22 -27.46 -28.06
CA ASP A 167 22.10 -28.59 -27.85
C ASP A 167 22.77 -28.93 -29.19
N ASP A 168 24.01 -28.46 -29.35
CA ASP A 168 24.82 -28.69 -30.54
C ASP A 168 25.18 -30.18 -30.74
N GLU A 169 25.22 -30.99 -29.67
CA GLU A 169 25.56 -32.41 -29.75
C GLU A 169 24.42 -33.22 -30.37
N SER A 170 23.18 -32.95 -29.92
CA SER A 170 21.98 -33.64 -30.43
C SER A 170 21.35 -32.96 -31.65
N GLY A 171 21.76 -31.72 -31.98
CA GLY A 171 21.15 -30.94 -33.05
C GLY A 171 19.70 -30.56 -32.72
N THR A 172 19.42 -30.30 -31.44
CA THR A 172 18.08 -29.95 -30.95
C THR A 172 18.05 -28.57 -30.32
N VAL A 173 16.84 -28.00 -30.23
CA VAL A 173 16.58 -26.72 -29.59
C VAL A 173 15.58 -26.96 -28.46
N LEU A 174 15.94 -26.48 -27.27
CA LEU A 174 15.12 -26.54 -26.07
C LEU A 174 14.22 -25.31 -26.04
N LEU A 175 12.92 -25.54 -26.08
CA LEU A 175 11.87 -24.53 -26.14
C LEU A 175 11.15 -24.46 -24.79
N ARG A 176 11.18 -23.31 -24.15
CA ARG A 176 10.50 -23.06 -22.87
C ARG A 176 9.15 -22.40 -23.10
N CYS A 177 8.12 -22.81 -22.36
CA CYS A 177 6.83 -22.13 -22.37
C CYS A 177 6.96 -20.73 -21.75
N VAL A 178 6.59 -19.69 -22.52
CA VAL A 178 6.56 -18.30 -22.08
C VAL A 178 5.13 -17.83 -21.83
N GLU A 179 4.17 -18.35 -22.60
CA GLU A 179 2.75 -17.98 -22.48
C GLU A 179 1.87 -19.23 -22.60
N ALA A 180 1.22 -19.61 -21.50
CA ALA A 180 0.36 -20.80 -21.44
C ALA A 180 -1.11 -20.42 -21.66
N LEU A 181 -1.55 -20.34 -22.92
CA LEU A 181 -2.94 -19.97 -23.27
C LEU A 181 -3.95 -21.07 -22.88
N ALA A 182 -3.56 -22.35 -23.04
CA ALA A 182 -4.37 -23.50 -22.66
C ALA A 182 -3.73 -24.21 -21.45
N GLU A 183 -3.93 -23.69 -20.24
CA GLU A 183 -3.34 -24.26 -19.03
C GLU A 183 -3.56 -25.78 -18.84
N PRO A 184 -4.75 -26.36 -19.11
CA PRO A 184 -4.95 -27.81 -18.94
C PRO A 184 -4.02 -28.65 -19.83
N PHE A 185 -3.71 -28.17 -21.03
CA PHE A 185 -2.78 -28.83 -21.95
C PHE A 185 -1.36 -28.84 -21.37
N TRP A 186 -0.88 -27.69 -20.90
CA TRP A 186 0.46 -27.57 -20.32
C TRP A 186 0.63 -28.37 -19.03
N ARG A 187 -0.38 -28.36 -18.14
CA ARG A 187 -0.37 -29.20 -16.93
C ARG A 187 -0.34 -30.68 -17.27
N HIS A 188 -1.08 -31.10 -18.30
CA HIS A 188 -1.05 -32.49 -18.75
C HIS A 188 0.32 -32.88 -19.30
N LEU A 189 0.96 -32.01 -20.09
CA LEU A 189 2.33 -32.24 -20.58
C LEU A 189 3.33 -32.34 -19.43
N LEU A 190 3.20 -31.49 -18.40
CA LEU A 190 4.07 -31.53 -17.22
C LEU A 190 3.98 -32.87 -16.50
N PHE A 191 2.75 -33.40 -16.33
CA PHE A 191 2.56 -34.71 -15.72
C PHE A 191 3.07 -35.86 -16.59
N ARG A 192 3.01 -35.71 -17.92
CA ARG A 192 3.42 -36.75 -18.89
C ARG A 192 4.93 -36.82 -19.09
N ALA A 193 5.62 -35.67 -19.09
CA ALA A 193 7.03 -35.55 -19.46
C ALA A 193 7.99 -36.52 -18.74
N PRO A 194 7.81 -36.85 -17.44
CA PRO A 194 8.69 -37.82 -16.75
C PRO A 194 8.54 -39.26 -17.23
N PHE A 195 7.40 -39.62 -17.83
CA PHE A 195 7.05 -41.01 -18.16
C PHE A 195 7.03 -41.27 -19.67
N ASP A 196 6.73 -40.25 -20.47
CA ASP A 196 6.64 -40.35 -21.91
C ASP A 196 7.14 -39.05 -22.57
N THR A 197 8.30 -39.16 -23.22
CA THR A 197 8.97 -38.05 -23.90
C THR A 197 8.46 -37.84 -25.33
N SER A 198 7.48 -38.63 -25.80
CA SER A 198 6.98 -38.52 -27.16
C SER A 198 6.21 -37.20 -27.35
N PRO A 199 6.32 -36.55 -28.53
CA PRO A 199 5.62 -35.31 -28.78
C PRO A 199 4.09 -35.53 -28.70
N PRO A 200 3.32 -34.54 -28.21
CA PRO A 200 1.87 -34.63 -28.22
C PRO A 200 1.34 -34.72 -29.65
N TRP A 201 0.38 -35.63 -29.85
CA TRP A 201 -0.18 -35.89 -31.18
C TRP A 201 -0.94 -34.66 -31.70
N GLY A 202 -0.74 -34.34 -32.98
CA GLY A 202 -1.39 -33.20 -33.64
C GLY A 202 -0.88 -31.82 -33.23
N VAL A 203 0.16 -31.74 -32.39
CA VAL A 203 0.73 -30.47 -31.96
C VAL A 203 1.94 -30.13 -32.81
N VAL A 204 1.93 -28.94 -33.40
CA VAL A 204 3.04 -28.41 -34.19
C VAL A 204 3.42 -27.02 -33.76
N LEU A 205 4.62 -26.61 -34.17
CA LEU A 205 5.08 -25.24 -34.03
C LEU A 205 4.69 -24.44 -35.27
N ALA A 206 4.09 -23.29 -35.05
CA ALA A 206 3.76 -22.33 -36.08
C ALA A 206 4.49 -21.01 -35.81
N ARG A 207 4.71 -20.22 -36.86
CA ARG A 207 5.25 -18.86 -36.73
C ARG A 207 4.36 -18.04 -35.80
N CYS A 208 4.98 -17.31 -34.89
CA CYS A 208 4.25 -16.39 -34.06
C CYS A 208 3.87 -15.17 -34.90
N GLU A 209 2.57 -14.94 -35.03
CA GLU A 209 2.04 -13.71 -35.63
C GLU A 209 1.34 -13.00 -34.49
N TYR A 210 1.93 -11.91 -34.01
CA TYR A 210 1.22 -11.03 -33.11
C TYR A 210 0.25 -10.22 -33.95
N ASP A 211 -1.04 -10.31 -33.62
CA ASP A 211 -2.01 -9.35 -34.11
C ASP A 211 -1.67 -8.01 -33.46
N ILE A 212 -0.81 -7.24 -34.14
CA ILE A 212 -0.57 -5.83 -33.83
C ILE A 212 -1.79 -5.08 -34.36
N GLY A 213 -2.99 -5.44 -33.88
CA GLY A 213 -4.18 -4.65 -34.10
C GLY A 213 -3.92 -3.23 -33.58
N PRO A 214 -4.61 -2.21 -34.10
CA PRO A 214 -4.48 -0.87 -33.55
C PRO A 214 -4.85 -0.96 -32.07
N SER A 215 -3.88 -0.76 -31.19
CA SER A 215 -4.07 -0.69 -29.74
C SER A 215 -4.79 0.62 -29.40
N THR A 216 -5.96 0.84 -29.99
CA THR A 216 -6.94 1.84 -29.63
C THR A 216 -7.92 1.24 -28.62
N GLN A 217 -7.41 0.45 -27.68
CA GLN A 217 -8.01 0.57 -26.37
C GLN A 217 -7.56 1.95 -25.88
N PRO A 218 -8.49 2.89 -25.65
CA PRO A 218 -8.12 4.15 -25.02
C PRO A 218 -7.29 3.77 -23.81
N ILE A 219 -6.08 4.32 -23.70
CA ILE A 219 -5.42 4.35 -22.41
C ILE A 219 -6.48 4.97 -21.51
N GLU A 220 -7.14 4.17 -20.68
CA GLU A 220 -8.01 4.69 -19.64
C GLU A 220 -7.07 5.53 -18.81
N GLU A 221 -7.05 6.83 -19.15
CA GLU A 221 -6.28 7.84 -18.46
C GLU A 221 -6.64 7.62 -16.99
N PRO A 222 -5.68 7.20 -16.14
CA PRO A 222 -5.98 6.75 -14.80
C PRO A 222 -6.78 7.87 -14.17
N ALA A 223 -8.06 7.58 -13.87
CA ALA A 223 -9.05 8.58 -13.53
C ALA A 223 -8.40 9.58 -12.58
N ALA A 224 -8.23 10.83 -13.04
CA ALA A 224 -7.40 11.82 -12.37
C ALA A 224 -7.69 11.76 -10.86
N PRO A 225 -6.66 11.65 -10.00
CA PRO A 225 -6.87 11.48 -8.57
C PRO A 225 -7.82 12.58 -8.13
N ILE A 226 -8.97 12.18 -7.58
CA ILE A 226 -10.06 13.07 -7.18
C ILE A 226 -9.47 14.08 -6.18
N SER A 227 -8.97 15.21 -6.69
CA SER A 227 -8.38 16.29 -5.92
C SER A 227 -9.48 17.19 -5.36
N ARG A 228 -10.57 16.58 -4.88
CA ARG A 228 -11.61 17.26 -4.12
C ARG A 228 -11.56 16.77 -2.69
N ILE A 229 -10.46 17.10 -2.01
CA ILE A 229 -10.54 17.36 -0.57
C ILE A 229 -11.26 18.70 -0.44
N THR A 230 -12.59 18.70 -0.56
CA THR A 230 -13.41 19.80 -0.07
C THR A 230 -13.12 19.92 1.42
N SER A 231 -12.36 20.94 1.80
CA SER A 231 -12.19 21.30 3.20
C SER A 231 -13.57 21.46 3.83
N PRO A 232 -13.85 20.84 4.98
CA PRO A 232 -15.12 21.08 5.66
C PRO A 232 -15.17 22.56 6.01
N GLU A 233 -16.19 23.28 5.50
CA GLU A 233 -16.55 24.61 5.98
C GLU A 233 -16.74 24.53 7.49
N VAL A 234 -15.78 25.07 8.24
CA VAL A 234 -15.92 25.31 9.67
C VAL A 234 -16.88 26.50 9.79
N ARG A 235 -18.15 26.23 10.05
CA ARG A 235 -19.11 27.27 10.45
C ARG A 235 -18.77 27.70 11.89
N GLU A 236 -18.43 28.97 12.03
CA GLU A 236 -18.25 29.67 13.31
C GLU A 236 -19.56 29.81 14.10
#